data_AF-A0AAU6LK41-F1
#
_entry.id   AF-A0AAU6LK41-F1
#
_cell.length_a   1.000
_cell.length_b   1.000
_cell.length_c   1.000
_cell.angle_alpha   90.00
_cell.angle_beta   90.00
_cell.angle_gamma   90.00
#
_symmetry.space_group_name_H-M   'P 1'
#
loop_
_entity.id
_entity.type
_entity.pdbx_description
1 polymer ?
#
loop_
_entity_poly.entity_id
_entity_poly.type
_entity_poly.pdbx_seq_one_letter_code
_entity_poly.pdbx_strand_id
1 'polypeptide(L)'
;MTGWIGSGVIAWLEETRFEDETVLVYFKGVSLTDMAEGLIAQHRPPFAQGSSVGLGEWGVIVHHMYNGDDFDLIDYRKLCPAGAELVVFEPNPCIAKAHGPKAYHYRSGQVRSCIDYENPGHVGEYWPNELASLITTAGLGYEDRNYEERLTQLISDHLGLPPLDRRSITVDRNLIASYF
;
A
#
# COMPACT_ATOMS: atom_id res chain seq x y z
N MET A 1 -2.77 13.18 4.25
CA MET A 1 -1.77 13.77 3.33
C MET A 1 -1.05 12.62 2.66
N THR A 2 -1.06 12.54 1.33
CA THR A 2 -0.60 11.38 0.52
C THR A 2 0.84 11.51 0.02
N GLY A 3 1.61 12.50 0.51
CA GLY A 3 2.98 12.77 0.05
C GLY A 3 4.02 11.64 0.29
N TRP A 4 3.61 10.50 0.86
CA TRP A 4 4.40 9.28 0.93
C TRP A 4 4.42 8.50 -0.38
N ILE A 5 3.46 8.73 -1.31
CA ILE A 5 3.37 7.95 -2.56
C ILE A 5 4.60 8.16 -3.46
N GLY A 6 5.19 9.36 -3.42
CA GLY A 6 6.33 9.73 -4.26
C GLY A 6 7.71 9.46 -3.66
N SER A 7 7.81 9.18 -2.36
CA SER A 7 9.09 9.00 -1.65
C SER A 7 9.23 7.66 -0.92
N GLY A 8 8.11 6.98 -0.70
CA GLY A 8 7.99 5.85 0.19
C GLY A 8 7.54 6.29 1.60
N VAL A 9 7.03 5.32 2.36
CA VAL A 9 6.33 5.59 3.62
C VAL A 9 7.30 5.82 4.76
N ILE A 10 8.44 5.15 4.80
CA ILE A 10 9.44 5.33 5.86
C ILE A 10 10.22 6.61 5.67
N ALA A 11 10.60 6.96 4.45
CA ALA A 11 11.19 8.25 4.14
C ALA A 11 10.26 9.38 4.56
N TRP A 12 8.97 9.22 4.26
CA TRP A 12 7.97 10.17 4.70
C TRP A 12 7.79 10.20 6.23
N LEU A 13 7.85 9.06 6.93
CA LEU A 13 7.71 8.98 8.39
C LEU A 13 8.91 9.59 9.13
N GLU A 14 10.12 9.30 8.67
CA GLU A 14 11.39 9.71 9.30
C GLU A 14 11.91 11.05 8.74
N GLU A 15 11.17 11.69 7.83
CA GLU A 15 11.51 12.97 7.18
C GLU A 15 12.89 12.95 6.51
N THR A 16 13.26 11.80 5.95
CA THR A 16 14.53 11.62 5.27
C THR A 16 14.43 12.00 3.79
N ARG A 17 15.59 12.26 3.17
CA ARG A 17 15.69 12.59 1.74
C ARG A 17 15.96 11.36 0.86
N PHE A 18 15.98 10.17 1.46
CA PHE A 18 16.20 8.94 0.72
C PHE A 18 14.85 8.36 0.34
N GLU A 19 14.78 7.79 -0.83
CA GLU A 19 13.65 7.08 -1.37
C GLU A 19 13.64 5.65 -0.79
N ASP A 20 12.51 5.15 -0.26
CA ASP A 20 12.43 3.83 0.39
C ASP A 20 11.46 2.87 -0.30
N GLU A 21 11.92 1.64 -0.56
CA GLU A 21 11.15 0.59 -1.24
C GLU A 21 10.21 -0.12 -0.27
N THR A 22 9.17 0.58 0.16
CA THR A 22 8.22 0.10 1.16
C THR A 22 6.83 -0.06 0.59
N VAL A 23 5.99 -0.81 1.30
CA VAL A 23 4.61 -1.08 0.90
C VAL A 23 3.69 -0.73 2.06
N LEU A 24 2.68 0.09 1.78
CA LEU A 24 1.62 0.45 2.71
C LEU A 24 0.43 -0.48 2.54
N VAL A 25 -0.01 -1.11 3.62
CA VAL A 25 -1.19 -1.98 3.61
C VAL A 25 -2.21 -1.44 4.59
N TYR A 26 -3.36 -1.00 4.08
CA TYR A 26 -4.57 -0.86 4.88
C TYR A 26 -5.29 -2.20 4.92
N PHE A 27 -5.77 -2.59 6.09
CA PHE A 27 -6.48 -3.85 6.28
C PHE A 27 -7.70 -3.70 7.17
N LYS A 28 -8.74 -4.49 6.91
CA LYS A 28 -9.98 -4.54 7.68
C LYS A 28 -10.49 -5.98 7.71
N GLY A 29 -11.16 -6.37 8.79
CA GLY A 29 -11.66 -7.75 8.97
C GLY A 29 -10.59 -8.77 9.36
N VAL A 30 -9.38 -8.31 9.70
CA VAL A 30 -8.25 -9.11 10.20
C VAL A 30 -7.56 -8.34 11.33
N SER A 31 -7.04 -9.02 12.35
CA SER A 31 -6.35 -8.35 13.44
C SER A 31 -4.97 -7.86 13.01
N LEU A 32 -4.44 -6.83 13.71
CA LEU A 32 -3.08 -6.36 13.47
C LEU A 32 -2.05 -7.47 13.67
N THR A 33 -2.23 -8.30 14.70
CA THR A 33 -1.36 -9.45 14.99
C THR A 33 -1.37 -10.46 13.85
N ASP A 34 -2.54 -10.89 13.38
CA ASP A 34 -2.64 -11.88 12.29
C ASP A 34 -2.04 -11.33 10.98
N MET A 35 -2.24 -10.03 10.71
CA MET A 35 -1.64 -9.38 9.55
C MET A 35 -0.11 -9.36 9.65
N ALA A 36 0.43 -8.98 10.81
CA ALA A 36 1.87 -8.97 11.04
C ALA A 36 2.49 -10.38 10.96
N GLU A 37 1.86 -11.38 11.57
CA GLU A 37 2.30 -12.78 11.51
C GLU A 37 2.25 -13.34 10.08
N GLY A 38 1.18 -13.04 9.34
CA GLY A 38 1.06 -13.45 7.94
C GLY A 38 2.11 -12.81 7.04
N LEU A 39 2.45 -11.54 7.28
CA LEU A 39 3.54 -10.84 6.59
C LEU A 39 4.90 -11.47 6.93
N ILE A 40 5.17 -11.77 8.20
CA ILE A 40 6.39 -12.46 8.63
C ILE A 40 6.51 -13.84 7.98
N ALA A 41 5.41 -14.60 7.92
CA ALA A 41 5.37 -15.91 7.26
C ALA A 41 5.62 -15.84 5.75
N GLN A 42 5.45 -14.67 5.14
CA GLN A 42 5.81 -14.39 3.74
C GLN A 42 7.13 -13.63 3.60
N HIS A 43 7.98 -13.65 4.64
CA HIS A 43 9.30 -13.01 4.65
C HIS A 43 9.20 -11.49 4.39
N ARG A 44 8.20 -10.84 4.99
CA ARG A 44 7.95 -9.39 4.89
C ARG A 44 7.72 -8.79 6.27
N PRO A 45 8.65 -8.91 7.22
CA PRO A 45 8.41 -8.42 8.58
C PRO A 45 8.06 -6.92 8.55
N PRO A 46 6.95 -6.52 9.20
CA PRO A 46 6.54 -5.13 9.19
C PRO A 46 7.43 -4.31 10.11
N PHE A 47 7.90 -3.16 9.65
CA PHE A 47 8.70 -2.23 10.46
C PHE A 47 7.89 -1.03 10.96
N ALA A 48 6.64 -0.86 10.50
CA ALA A 48 5.78 0.19 11.03
C ALA A 48 4.31 -0.25 11.02
N GLN A 49 3.57 0.14 12.05
CA GLN A 49 2.17 -0.22 12.19
C GLN A 49 1.38 0.85 12.95
N GLY A 50 0.10 0.98 12.60
CA GLY A 50 -0.85 1.76 13.37
C GLY A 50 -1.18 1.14 14.71
N SER A 51 -1.99 1.83 15.51
CA SER A 51 -2.59 1.25 16.72
C SER A 51 -3.55 0.11 16.36
N SER A 52 -3.76 -0.81 17.30
CA SER A 52 -4.82 -1.83 17.15
C SER A 52 -6.18 -1.14 17.04
N VAL A 53 -6.98 -1.59 16.08
CA VAL A 53 -8.33 -1.08 15.79
C VAL A 53 -9.35 -2.23 15.87
N GLY A 54 -10.64 -1.91 15.94
CA GLY A 54 -11.68 -2.93 15.90
C GLY A 54 -11.70 -3.68 14.55
N LEU A 55 -12.22 -4.91 14.52
CA LEU A 55 -12.28 -5.74 13.29
C LEU A 55 -13.03 -5.07 12.12
N GLY A 56 -13.95 -4.14 12.40
CA GLY A 56 -14.70 -3.38 11.39
C GLY A 56 -14.02 -2.08 10.93
N GLU A 57 -12.86 -1.76 11.48
CA GLU A 57 -12.12 -0.53 11.23
C GLU A 57 -10.87 -0.83 10.39
N TRP A 58 -10.35 0.20 9.73
CA TRP A 58 -9.12 0.10 8.95
C TRP A 58 -7.91 0.20 9.87
N GLY A 59 -7.13 -0.88 9.92
CA GLY A 59 -5.76 -0.88 10.42
C GLY A 59 -4.78 -0.53 9.32
N VAL A 60 -3.55 -0.22 9.70
CA VAL A 60 -2.46 0.09 8.77
C VAL A 60 -1.16 -0.58 9.20
N ILE A 61 -0.44 -1.11 8.22
CA ILE A 61 0.88 -1.71 8.43
C ILE A 61 1.77 -1.40 7.23
N VAL A 62 3.07 -1.27 7.48
CA VAL A 62 4.09 -0.96 6.48
C VAL A 62 5.20 -1.98 6.58
N HIS A 63 5.60 -2.52 5.44
CA HIS A 63 6.70 -3.48 5.35
C HIS A 63 7.60 -3.17 4.16
N HIS A 64 8.78 -3.79 4.13
CA HIS A 64 9.73 -3.61 3.04
C HIS A 64 9.28 -4.36 1.80
N MET A 65 9.60 -3.88 0.60
CA MET A 65 9.32 -4.61 -0.64
C MET A 65 10.26 -5.82 -0.82
N TYR A 66 11.53 -5.68 -0.43
CA TYR A 66 12.56 -6.73 -0.31
C TYR A 66 12.26 -7.79 0.78
N ASN A 67 12.45 -9.10 0.52
CA ASN A 67 12.41 -10.14 1.60
C ASN A 67 13.72 -10.30 2.37
N GLY A 68 14.84 -9.84 1.85
CA GLY A 68 16.16 -10.31 2.30
C GLY A 68 16.97 -10.99 1.20
N ASP A 69 16.31 -11.53 0.17
CA ASP A 69 16.95 -12.24 -0.94
C ASP A 69 16.63 -11.63 -2.33
N ASP A 70 15.40 -11.14 -2.53
CA ASP A 70 14.86 -10.60 -3.78
C ASP A 70 13.68 -9.62 -3.55
N PHE A 71 13.13 -9.08 -4.64
CA PHE A 71 11.97 -8.19 -4.70
C PHE A 71 10.69 -8.90 -5.15
N ASP A 72 10.61 -10.20 -4.88
CA ASP A 72 9.48 -11.05 -5.24
C ASP A 72 8.13 -10.45 -4.82
N LEU A 73 7.11 -10.71 -5.63
CA LEU A 73 5.74 -10.32 -5.30
C LEU A 73 5.24 -11.15 -4.12
N ILE A 74 4.74 -10.46 -3.08
CA ILE A 74 4.01 -11.09 -2.00
C ILE A 74 2.58 -11.44 -2.45
N ASP A 75 2.07 -12.59 -2.02
CA ASP A 75 0.70 -12.99 -2.29
C ASP A 75 -0.26 -12.48 -1.20
N TYR A 76 -0.72 -11.22 -1.34
CA TYR A 76 -1.67 -10.61 -0.42
C TYR A 76 -3.03 -11.33 -0.35
N ARG A 77 -3.36 -12.20 -1.32
CA ARG A 77 -4.59 -13.00 -1.26
C ARG A 77 -4.58 -13.93 -0.05
N LYS A 78 -3.39 -14.40 0.36
CA LYS A 78 -3.20 -15.23 1.56
C LYS A 78 -3.39 -14.44 2.87
N LEU A 79 -3.25 -13.12 2.81
CA LEU A 79 -3.44 -12.21 3.95
C LEU A 79 -4.86 -11.62 4.02
N CYS A 80 -5.71 -11.96 3.06
CA CYS A 80 -7.08 -11.46 2.94
C CYS A 80 -8.07 -12.61 3.12
N PRO A 81 -8.31 -13.12 4.35
CA PRO A 81 -9.27 -14.19 4.57
C PRO A 81 -10.71 -13.76 4.23
N ALA A 82 -11.65 -14.72 4.22
CA ALA A 82 -13.06 -14.42 3.97
C ALA A 82 -13.59 -13.35 4.95
N GLY A 83 -14.24 -12.31 4.42
CA GLY A 83 -14.72 -11.16 5.19
C GLY A 83 -13.68 -10.07 5.42
N ALA A 84 -12.42 -10.29 5.09
CA ALA A 84 -11.38 -9.25 5.14
C ALA A 84 -11.31 -8.43 3.84
N GLU A 85 -10.71 -7.26 3.96
CA GLU A 85 -10.48 -6.31 2.87
C GLU A 85 -9.11 -5.66 3.05
N LEU A 86 -8.34 -5.57 1.96
CA LEU A 86 -7.02 -4.95 1.95
C LEU A 86 -6.92 -3.89 0.86
N VAL A 87 -6.21 -2.80 1.14
CA VAL A 87 -5.71 -1.87 0.11
C VAL A 87 -4.21 -1.78 0.26
N VAL A 88 -3.49 -2.19 -0.78
CA VAL A 88 -2.04 -2.23 -0.82
C VAL A 88 -1.57 -1.13 -1.76
N PHE A 89 -0.71 -0.24 -1.28
CA PHE A 89 -0.03 0.76 -2.09
C PHE A 89 1.46 0.42 -2.14
N GLU A 90 1.98 0.23 -3.34
CA GLU A 90 3.40 0.15 -3.66
C GLU A 90 3.85 1.55 -4.14
N PRO A 91 4.35 2.43 -3.25
CA PRO A 91 4.85 3.77 -3.60
C PRO A 91 6.16 3.75 -4.41
N ASN A 92 6.54 4.91 -4.92
CA ASN A 92 7.87 5.19 -5.43
C ASN A 92 8.89 5.31 -4.28
N PRO A 93 10.17 4.95 -4.49
CA PRO A 93 10.69 4.30 -5.70
C PRO A 93 10.25 2.83 -5.76
N CYS A 94 10.13 2.33 -6.97
CA CYS A 94 10.15 0.89 -7.20
C CYS A 94 11.30 0.57 -8.19
N ILE A 95 12.47 1.16 -7.90
CA ILE A 95 13.69 1.06 -8.71
C ILE A 95 14.05 -0.41 -8.94
N ALA A 96 13.90 -1.25 -7.91
CA ALA A 96 14.20 -2.67 -8.01
C ALA A 96 13.30 -3.45 -8.99
N LYS A 97 12.04 -3.05 -9.19
CA LYS A 97 11.12 -3.75 -10.11
C LYS A 97 10.98 -3.08 -11.48
N ALA A 98 11.63 -1.93 -11.70
CA ALA A 98 11.58 -1.17 -12.95
C ALA A 98 10.14 -0.91 -13.45
N HIS A 99 9.20 -0.69 -12.52
CA HIS A 99 7.84 -0.25 -12.80
C HIS A 99 7.44 0.85 -11.82
N GLY A 100 6.51 1.71 -12.17
CA GLY A 100 6.04 2.76 -11.27
C GLY A 100 5.07 2.27 -10.20
N PRO A 101 4.46 3.20 -9.44
CA PRO A 101 3.68 2.86 -8.27
C PRO A 101 2.38 2.15 -8.64
N LYS A 102 1.92 1.30 -7.73
CA LYS A 102 0.71 0.48 -7.92
C LYS A 102 -0.17 0.50 -6.70
N ALA A 103 -1.47 0.35 -6.95
CA ALA A 103 -2.44 0.07 -5.89
C ALA A 103 -3.24 -1.19 -6.20
N TYR A 104 -3.41 -2.02 -5.19
CA TYR A 104 -4.24 -3.21 -5.26
C TYR A 104 -5.34 -3.15 -4.20
N HIS A 105 -6.55 -3.53 -4.59
CA HIS A 105 -7.69 -3.67 -3.69
C HIS A 105 -8.09 -5.14 -3.67
N TYR A 106 -8.06 -5.74 -2.48
CA TYR A 106 -8.46 -7.13 -2.25
C TYR A 106 -9.69 -7.17 -1.36
N ARG A 107 -10.58 -8.13 -1.66
CA ARG A 107 -11.71 -8.47 -0.78
C ARG A 107 -11.87 -9.98 -0.74
N SER A 108 -11.82 -10.57 0.45
CA SER A 108 -11.97 -12.01 0.67
C SER A 108 -11.04 -12.86 -0.24
N GLY A 109 -9.77 -12.47 -0.33
CA GLY A 109 -8.74 -13.20 -1.06
C GLY A 109 -8.78 -12.99 -2.57
N GLN A 110 -9.68 -12.15 -3.08
CA GLN A 110 -9.80 -11.86 -4.50
C GLN A 110 -9.32 -10.45 -4.81
N VAL A 111 -8.58 -10.29 -5.90
CA VAL A 111 -8.25 -8.98 -6.47
C VAL A 111 -9.54 -8.37 -7.03
N ARG A 112 -9.92 -7.20 -6.52
CA ARG A 112 -11.05 -6.41 -7.01
C ARG A 112 -10.61 -5.29 -7.94
N SER A 113 -9.49 -4.66 -7.59
CA SER A 113 -8.86 -3.64 -8.44
C SER A 113 -7.35 -3.78 -8.44
N CYS A 114 -6.75 -3.54 -9.60
CA CYS A 114 -5.31 -3.32 -9.78
C CYS A 114 -5.13 -2.05 -10.61
N ILE A 115 -4.42 -1.07 -10.05
CA ILE A 115 -4.25 0.26 -10.62
C ILE A 115 -2.77 0.48 -10.82
N ASP A 116 -2.40 0.70 -12.08
CA ASP A 116 -1.07 1.09 -12.50
C ASP A 116 -1.05 2.61 -12.67
N TYR A 117 -0.18 3.29 -11.92
CA TYR A 117 -0.11 4.75 -11.93
C TYR A 117 0.62 5.27 -13.17
N GLU A 118 1.50 4.48 -13.79
CA GLU A 118 2.20 4.88 -15.02
C GLU A 118 1.32 4.70 -16.25
N ASN A 119 0.41 3.73 -16.21
CA ASN A 119 -0.46 3.43 -17.35
C ASN A 119 -1.95 3.33 -16.98
N PRO A 120 -2.56 4.42 -16.48
CA PRO A 120 -3.92 4.40 -15.99
C PRO A 120 -4.98 4.26 -17.10
N GLY A 121 -4.62 4.47 -18.36
CA GLY A 121 -5.52 4.28 -19.50
C GLY A 121 -5.92 2.82 -19.73
N HIS A 122 -5.12 1.86 -19.22
CA HIS A 122 -5.35 0.42 -19.37
C HIS A 122 -5.95 -0.21 -18.09
N VAL A 123 -6.43 0.61 -17.17
CA VAL A 123 -7.14 0.23 -15.93
C VAL A 123 -8.36 -0.61 -16.30
N GLY A 124 -8.32 -1.90 -15.96
CA GLY A 124 -9.40 -2.86 -16.25
C GLY A 124 -9.20 -3.71 -17.51
N GLU A 125 -8.17 -3.46 -18.32
CA GLU A 125 -7.91 -4.25 -19.54
C GLU A 125 -7.31 -5.62 -19.24
N TYR A 126 -6.45 -5.72 -18.22
CA TYR A 126 -5.69 -6.93 -17.90
C TYR A 126 -6.03 -7.53 -16.53
N TRP A 127 -6.69 -6.77 -15.67
CA TRP A 127 -7.00 -7.14 -14.28
C TRP A 127 -8.40 -6.67 -13.89
N PRO A 128 -9.06 -7.34 -12.91
CA PRO A 128 -10.26 -6.80 -12.30
C PRO A 128 -10.04 -5.35 -11.88
N ASN A 129 -11.00 -4.46 -12.14
CA ASN A 129 -10.88 -3.05 -11.80
C ASN A 129 -12.23 -2.40 -11.49
N GLU A 130 -12.74 -2.67 -10.29
CA GLU A 130 -13.96 -2.01 -9.78
C GLU A 130 -13.81 -0.49 -9.66
N LEU A 131 -12.57 0.00 -9.52
CA LEU A 131 -12.25 1.43 -9.42
C LEU A 131 -12.10 2.12 -10.79
N ALA A 132 -12.21 1.41 -11.91
CA ALA A 132 -12.00 1.98 -13.24
C ALA A 132 -12.93 3.15 -13.52
N SER A 133 -14.24 2.97 -13.30
CA SER A 133 -15.24 4.02 -13.54
C SER A 133 -15.01 5.26 -12.66
N LEU A 134 -14.59 5.06 -11.41
CA LEU A 134 -14.22 6.15 -10.51
C LEU A 134 -13.05 6.97 -11.08
N ILE A 135 -11.99 6.29 -11.51
CA ILE A 135 -10.78 6.92 -12.04
C ILE A 135 -11.07 7.65 -13.35
N THR A 136 -11.78 7.00 -14.28
CA THR A 136 -12.19 7.62 -15.55
C THR A 136 -13.05 8.86 -15.32
N THR A 137 -14.00 8.81 -14.39
CA THR A 137 -14.90 9.93 -14.10
C THR A 137 -14.17 11.10 -13.45
N ALA A 138 -13.16 10.83 -12.61
CA ALA A 138 -12.36 11.87 -11.99
C ALA A 138 -11.52 12.68 -13.00
N GLY A 139 -11.25 12.13 -14.19
CA GLY A 139 -10.59 12.83 -15.28
C GLY A 139 -9.20 13.35 -14.90
N LEU A 140 -8.49 12.64 -14.02
CA LEU A 140 -7.15 13.03 -13.57
C LEU A 140 -6.18 12.90 -14.75
N GLY A 141 -5.47 14.00 -15.08
CA GLY A 141 -4.44 14.00 -16.11
C GLY A 141 -3.15 13.39 -15.57
N TYR A 142 -2.66 12.32 -16.19
CA TYR A 142 -1.44 11.63 -15.76
C TYR A 142 -0.16 12.48 -15.88
N GLU A 143 -0.20 13.56 -16.67
CA GLU A 143 0.90 14.53 -16.81
C GLU A 143 0.97 15.55 -15.66
N ASP A 144 -0.03 15.56 -14.76
CA ASP A 144 -0.01 16.41 -13.56
C ASP A 144 1.07 15.91 -12.59
N ARG A 145 1.91 16.82 -12.09
CA ARG A 145 2.97 16.49 -11.12
C ARG A 145 2.40 15.90 -9.82
N ASN A 146 1.15 16.19 -9.51
CA ASN A 146 0.46 15.68 -8.32
C ASN A 146 -0.51 14.54 -8.67
N TYR A 147 -0.41 13.96 -9.87
CA TYR A 147 -1.31 12.92 -10.35
C TYR A 147 -1.37 11.74 -9.37
N GLU A 148 -0.22 11.21 -8.96
CA GLU A 148 -0.13 10.06 -8.06
C GLU A 148 -0.81 10.38 -6.72
N GLU A 149 -0.49 11.53 -6.11
CA GLU A 149 -1.09 11.96 -4.85
C GLU A 149 -2.61 12.11 -4.93
N ARG A 150 -3.11 12.69 -6.03
CA ARG A 150 -4.55 12.90 -6.26
C ARG A 150 -5.27 11.58 -6.52
N LEU A 151 -4.66 10.65 -7.26
CA LEU A 151 -5.21 9.33 -7.51
C LEU A 151 -5.25 8.50 -6.21
N THR A 152 -4.17 8.51 -5.42
CA THR A 152 -4.14 7.86 -4.10
C THR A 152 -5.21 8.43 -3.18
N GLN A 153 -5.41 9.75 -3.17
CA GLN A 153 -6.45 10.39 -2.37
C GLN A 153 -7.85 9.98 -2.84
N LEU A 154 -8.10 9.95 -4.16
CA LEU A 154 -9.37 9.50 -4.74
C LEU A 154 -9.71 8.05 -4.33
N ILE A 155 -8.73 7.14 -4.40
CA ILE A 155 -8.89 5.75 -3.97
C ILE A 155 -9.19 5.69 -2.47
N SER A 156 -8.42 6.44 -1.68
CA SER A 156 -8.57 6.49 -0.22
C SER A 156 -9.95 6.98 0.20
N ASP A 157 -10.43 8.06 -0.41
CA ASP A 157 -11.75 8.64 -0.13
C ASP A 157 -12.88 7.68 -0.50
N HIS A 158 -12.78 7.04 -1.67
CA HIS A 158 -13.80 6.10 -2.14
C HIS A 158 -13.90 4.85 -1.27
N LEU A 159 -12.76 4.32 -0.80
CA LEU A 159 -12.71 3.14 0.06
C LEU A 159 -12.85 3.46 1.56
N GLY A 160 -12.92 4.75 1.91
CA GLY A 160 -13.03 5.22 3.29
C GLY A 160 -11.78 4.91 4.12
N LEU A 161 -10.59 4.97 3.52
CA LEU A 161 -9.33 4.76 4.22
C LEU A 161 -9.05 5.95 5.15
N PRO A 162 -8.65 5.69 6.41
CA PRO A 162 -8.27 6.77 7.32
C PRO A 162 -7.01 7.48 6.80
N PRO A 163 -6.87 8.79 7.01
CA PRO A 163 -5.65 9.50 6.65
C PRO A 163 -4.47 8.94 7.44
N LEU A 164 -3.35 8.73 6.76
CA LEU A 164 -2.10 8.34 7.40
C LEU A 164 -1.59 9.49 8.29
N ASP A 165 -1.47 9.26 9.59
CA ASP A 165 -0.90 10.20 10.57
C ASP A 165 0.38 9.64 11.17
N ARG A 166 1.50 10.35 11.00
CA ARG A 166 2.81 9.99 11.56
C ARG A 166 2.75 9.71 13.06
N ARG A 167 1.89 10.42 13.79
CA ARG A 167 1.75 10.28 15.26
C ARG A 167 1.03 9.01 15.68
N SER A 168 0.27 8.41 14.78
CA SER A 168 -0.49 7.17 15.04
C SER A 168 0.28 5.90 14.68
N ILE A 169 1.45 6.04 14.05
CA ILE A 169 2.27 4.92 13.58
C ILE A 169 3.45 4.71 14.52
N THR A 170 3.59 3.47 14.98
CA THR A 170 4.78 3.00 15.70
C THR A 170 5.75 2.41 14.70
N VAL A 171 7.02 2.82 14.79
CA VAL A 171 8.10 2.42 13.87
C VAL A 171 9.16 1.64 14.64
N ASP A 172 9.50 0.43 14.16
CA ASP A 172 10.64 -0.35 14.60
C ASP A 172 11.91 0.09 13.87
N ARG A 173 12.61 1.05 14.47
CA ARG A 173 13.86 1.61 13.91
C ARG A 173 15.01 0.61 13.87
N ASN A 174 15.02 -0.39 14.74
CA ASN A 174 16.06 -1.40 14.74
C ASN A 174 15.89 -2.31 13.52
N LEU A 175 14.65 -2.68 13.20
CA LEU A 175 14.36 -3.44 12.01
C LEU A 175 14.71 -2.64 10.75
N ILE A 176 14.33 -1.36 10.66
CA ILE A 176 14.72 -0.49 9.53
C ILE A 176 16.24 -0.49 9.33
N ALA A 177 17.01 -0.26 10.40
CA ALA A 177 18.47 -0.23 10.33
C ALA A 177 19.13 -1.58 9.95
N SER A 178 18.36 -2.67 9.89
CA SER A 178 18.87 -3.96 9.39
C SER A 178 18.67 -4.15 7.88
N TYR A 179 17.85 -3.31 7.25
CA TYR A 179 17.58 -3.32 5.81
C TYR A 179 18.35 -2.24 5.03
N PHE A 180 18.82 -1.19 5.71
CA PHE A 180 19.55 -0.05 5.16
C PHE A 180 20.92 0.09 5.81
#